data_AF-A0A936VIZ2-F1
#
_entry.id   AF-A0A936VIZ2-F1
#
_cell.length_a   1.000
_cell.length_b   1.000
_cell.length_c   1.000
_cell.angle_alpha   90.00
_cell.angle_beta   90.00
_cell.angle_gamma   90.00
#
_symmetry.space_group_name_H-M   'P 1'
#
loop_
_entity.id
_entity.type
_entity.pdbx_description
1 polymer ?
#
loop_
_entity_poly.entity_id
_entity_poly.type
_entity_poly.pdbx_seq_one_letter_code
_entity_poly.pdbx_strand_id
1 'polypeptide(L)'
;MSSYRSYGLPLRVARVPRPAGVALFAAFGVLGSLATLLIALAGLWSVLQNGIVPSRQLGVCAIATGVSLAALWINWGLWELLGWAWWANMLLTLLSAAALGVALRYVPLAGGVLGTLLPSTSTLNPNTVALALIVGLLAYHLIVLAYLASARTVFKVGVKDERPIWERIHRN
;
A
#
# COMPACT_ATOMS: atom_id res chain seq x y z
N MET A 1 -45.06 -31.40 -9.75
CA MET A 1 -44.29 -30.37 -9.03
C MET A 1 -43.02 -30.10 -9.83
N SER A 2 -43.00 -28.99 -10.59
CA SER A 2 -41.92 -28.63 -11.49
C SER A 2 -40.71 -28.11 -10.71
N SER A 3 -39.54 -28.71 -10.94
CA SER A 3 -38.27 -28.31 -10.36
C SER A 3 -37.70 -27.11 -11.13
N TYR A 4 -37.56 -25.97 -10.45
CA TYR A 4 -36.89 -24.77 -10.96
C TYR A 4 -35.36 -24.93 -11.10
N ARG A 5 -34.89 -26.08 -11.58
CA ARG A 5 -33.45 -26.43 -11.61
C ARG A 5 -32.77 -26.29 -12.97
N SER A 6 -33.44 -25.71 -13.97
CA SER A 6 -32.96 -25.73 -15.36
C SER A 6 -33.00 -24.39 -16.09
N TYR A 7 -32.85 -23.26 -15.40
CA TYR A 7 -32.46 -22.03 -16.08
C TYR A 7 -30.97 -21.82 -15.87
N GLY A 8 -30.18 -22.27 -16.85
CA GLY A 8 -28.76 -21.93 -17.03
C GLY A 8 -28.55 -20.46 -17.34
N LEU A 9 -29.22 -19.58 -16.59
CA LEU A 9 -28.91 -18.16 -16.56
C LEU A 9 -27.55 -18.06 -15.87
N PRO A 10 -26.51 -17.49 -16.51
CA PRO A 10 -25.31 -17.14 -15.79
C PRO A 10 -25.77 -16.21 -14.67
N LEU A 11 -25.65 -16.68 -13.42
CA LEU A 11 -25.81 -15.83 -12.25
C LEU A 11 -24.87 -14.64 -12.48
N ARG A 12 -25.44 -13.51 -12.86
CA ARG A 12 -24.69 -12.28 -13.06
C ARG A 12 -24.15 -11.97 -11.69
N VAL A 13 -22.89 -12.32 -11.44
CA VAL A 13 -22.21 -11.99 -10.19
C VAL A 13 -22.25 -10.48 -10.13
N ALA A 14 -23.22 -9.94 -9.40
CA ALA A 14 -23.30 -8.52 -9.12
C ALA A 14 -22.02 -8.21 -8.35
N ARG A 15 -21.00 -7.71 -9.06
CA ARG A 15 -19.77 -7.27 -8.43
C ARG A 15 -20.21 -6.20 -7.43
N VAL A 16 -20.04 -6.49 -6.14
CA VAL A 16 -20.27 -5.52 -5.08
C VAL A 16 -19.51 -4.25 -5.50
N PRO A 17 -20.19 -3.09 -5.64
CA PRO A 17 -19.52 -1.88 -6.06
C PRO A 17 -18.39 -1.59 -5.06
N ARG A 18 -17.17 -1.47 -5.59
CA ARG A 18 -15.98 -1.24 -4.77
C ARG A 18 -16.14 0.10 -4.05
N PRO A 19 -15.92 0.19 -2.73
CA PRO A 19 -15.94 1.47 -2.05
C PRO A 19 -14.87 2.38 -2.68
N ALA A 20 -15.27 3.56 -3.14
CA ALA A 20 -14.40 4.45 -3.92
C ALA A 20 -13.10 4.80 -3.18
N GLY A 21 -13.16 5.00 -1.86
CA GLY A 21 -11.97 5.28 -1.06
C GLY A 21 -11.02 4.08 -0.95
N VAL A 22 -11.53 2.84 -0.85
CA VAL A 22 -10.67 1.64 -0.85
C VAL A 22 -9.95 1.50 -2.20
N ALA A 23 -10.64 1.74 -3.31
CA ALA A 23 -10.02 1.73 -4.63
C ALA A 23 -8.95 2.83 -4.77
N LEU A 24 -9.24 4.04 -4.28
CA LEU A 24 -8.30 5.17 -4.31
C LEU A 24 -7.03 4.86 -3.50
N PHE A 25 -7.18 4.38 -2.25
CA PHE A 25 -6.02 4.06 -1.43
C PHE A 25 -5.24 2.85 -1.94
N ALA A 26 -5.91 1.84 -2.48
CA ALA A 26 -5.24 0.72 -3.12
C ALA A 26 -4.45 1.17 -4.37
N ALA A 27 -5.00 2.07 -5.19
CA ALA A 27 -4.28 2.64 -6.34
C ALA A 27 -3.03 3.41 -5.90
N PHE A 28 -3.14 4.31 -4.92
CA PHE A 28 -1.98 5.02 -4.38
C PHE A 28 -0.97 4.07 -3.73
N GLY A 29 -1.43 3.04 -3.03
CA GLY A 29 -0.58 2.00 -2.46
C GLY A 29 0.20 1.22 -3.52
N VAL A 30 -0.45 0.83 -4.62
CA VAL A 30 0.18 0.16 -5.77
C VAL A 30 1.24 1.06 -6.41
N LEU A 31 0.89 2.32 -6.70
CA LEU A 31 1.82 3.28 -7.31
C LEU A 31 3.02 3.55 -6.40
N GLY A 32 2.78 3.75 -5.10
CA GLY A 32 3.84 3.95 -4.11
C GLY A 32 4.76 2.73 -3.99
N SER A 33 4.20 1.52 -3.94
CA SER A 33 4.98 0.28 -3.86
C SER A 33 5.81 0.04 -5.12
N LEU A 34 5.29 0.41 -6.28
CA LEU A 34 6.01 0.34 -7.56
C LEU A 34 7.18 1.33 -7.58
N ALA A 35 6.95 2.57 -7.13
CA ALA A 35 8.00 3.57 -7.04
C ALA A 35 9.13 3.14 -6.09
N THR A 36 8.81 2.61 -4.91
CA THR A 36 9.82 2.11 -3.96
C THR A 36 10.57 0.90 -4.51
N LEU A 37 9.87 0.01 -5.23
CA LEU A 37 10.49 -1.13 -5.91
C LEU A 37 11.52 -0.67 -6.95
N LEU A 38 11.17 0.30 -7.80
CA LEU A 38 12.08 0.82 -8.82
C LEU A 38 13.32 1.47 -8.20
N ILE A 39 13.15 2.25 -7.11
CA ILE A 39 14.27 2.83 -6.37
C ILE A 39 15.16 1.74 -5.76
N ALA A 40 14.57 0.72 -5.15
CA ALA A 40 15.32 -0.38 -4.54
C ALA A 40 16.10 -1.19 -5.59
N LEU A 41 15.50 -1.44 -6.75
CA LEU A 41 16.15 -2.12 -7.87
C LEU A 41 17.28 -1.29 -8.48
N ALA A 42 17.09 0.04 -8.63
CA ALA A 42 18.15 0.94 -9.09
C ALA A 42 19.34 0.96 -8.11
N GLY A 43 19.06 0.99 -6.80
CA GLY A 43 20.09 0.89 -5.77
C GLY A 43 20.82 -0.46 -5.81
N LEU A 44 20.08 -1.56 -5.94
CA LEU A 44 20.65 -2.90 -6.06
C LEU A 44 21.56 -3.01 -7.30
N TRP A 45 21.09 -2.50 -8.44
CA TRP A 45 21.84 -2.46 -9.69
C TRP A 45 23.16 -1.68 -9.53
N SER A 46 23.11 -0.50 -8.90
CA SER A 46 24.30 0.32 -8.63
C SER A 46 25.31 -0.41 -7.72
N VAL A 47 24.84 -1.10 -6.69
CA VAL A 47 25.73 -1.89 -5.80
C VAL A 47 26.37 -3.06 -6.56
N LEU A 48 25.61 -3.76 -7.40
CA LEU A 48 26.13 -4.87 -8.20
C LEU A 48 27.18 -4.44 -9.23
N GLN A 49 27.05 -3.24 -9.80
CA GLN A 49 28.05 -2.68 -10.72
C GLN A 49 29.38 -2.34 -10.03
N ASN A 50 29.36 -1.98 -8.74
CA ASN A 50 30.54 -1.56 -7.99
C ASN A 50 31.31 -2.72 -7.31
N GLY A 51 30.91 -3.97 -7.55
CA GLY A 51 31.64 -5.17 -7.13
C GLY A 51 30.96 -5.97 -6.00
N ILE A 52 31.07 -7.30 -6.07
CA ILE A 52 30.39 -8.32 -5.25
C ILE A 52 31.01 -8.45 -3.84
N VAL A 53 31.41 -7.35 -3.21
CA VAL A 53 31.71 -7.42 -1.78
C VAL A 53 30.37 -7.38 -1.05
N PRO A 54 30.04 -8.37 -0.19
CA PRO A 54 28.80 -8.35 0.58
C PRO A 54 28.82 -7.12 1.50
N SER A 55 28.27 -6.03 0.98
CA SER A 55 28.19 -4.75 1.65
C SER A 55 26.86 -4.66 2.38
N ARG A 56 26.85 -3.92 3.49
CA ARG A 56 25.61 -3.60 4.22
C ARG A 56 24.54 -2.99 3.29
N GLN A 57 24.97 -2.29 2.24
CA GLN A 57 24.08 -1.68 1.24
C GLN A 57 23.36 -2.72 0.38
N LEU A 58 24.04 -3.80 -0.03
CA LEU A 58 23.42 -4.90 -0.78
C LEU A 58 22.25 -5.51 0.00
N GLY A 59 22.48 -5.81 1.29
CA GLY A 59 21.44 -6.35 2.18
C GLY A 59 20.25 -5.40 2.34
N VAL A 60 20.51 -4.10 2.51
CA VAL A 60 19.45 -3.09 2.63
C VAL A 60 18.63 -2.99 1.34
N CYS A 61 19.26 -2.96 0.16
CA CYS A 61 18.57 -2.91 -1.13
C CYS A 61 17.76 -4.18 -1.39
N ALA A 62 18.28 -5.36 -1.04
CA ALA A 62 17.56 -6.63 -1.17
C ALA A 62 16.32 -6.69 -0.27
N ILE A 63 16.46 -6.28 1.01
CA ILE A 63 15.32 -6.19 1.94
C ILE A 63 14.28 -5.17 1.42
N ALA A 64 14.71 -3.99 0.99
CA ALA A 64 13.82 -2.97 0.44
C ALA A 64 13.05 -3.46 -0.79
N THR A 65 13.71 -4.25 -1.66
CA THR A 65 13.08 -4.90 -2.82
C THR A 65 12.00 -5.89 -2.37
N GLY A 66 12.34 -6.79 -1.44
CA GLY A 66 11.40 -7.77 -0.90
C GLY A 66 10.19 -7.13 -0.21
N VAL A 67 10.42 -6.10 0.60
CA VAL A 67 9.36 -5.33 1.26
C VAL A 67 8.46 -4.62 0.24
N SER A 68 9.04 -4.04 -0.81
CA SER A 68 8.25 -3.36 -1.86
C SER A 68 7.39 -4.33 -2.66
N LEU A 69 7.90 -5.54 -2.97
CA LEU A 69 7.11 -6.59 -3.61
C LEU A 69 5.97 -7.10 -2.72
N ALA A 70 6.25 -7.31 -1.42
CA ALA A 70 5.22 -7.69 -0.47
C ALA A 70 4.14 -6.60 -0.34
N ALA A 71 4.54 -5.34 -0.25
CA ALA A 71 3.63 -4.20 -0.23
C ALA A 71 2.78 -4.12 -1.51
N LEU A 72 3.39 -4.32 -2.68
CA LEU A 72 2.68 -4.33 -3.96
C LEU A 72 1.61 -5.44 -3.99
N TRP A 73 1.97 -6.65 -3.57
CA TRP A 73 1.03 -7.77 -3.50
C TRP A 73 -0.12 -7.47 -2.51
N ILE A 74 0.18 -6.95 -1.33
CA ILE A 74 -0.84 -6.57 -0.35
C ILE A 74 -1.78 -5.50 -0.91
N ASN A 75 -1.25 -4.46 -1.54
CA ASN A 75 -2.05 -3.37 -2.12
C ASN A 75 -2.89 -3.85 -3.31
N TRP A 76 -2.38 -4.79 -4.11
CA TRP A 76 -3.16 -5.46 -5.15
C TRP A 76 -4.26 -6.35 -4.56
N GLY A 77 -3.97 -7.06 -3.46
CA GLY A 77 -4.96 -7.83 -2.73
C GLY A 77 -6.07 -6.95 -2.13
N LEU A 78 -5.71 -5.74 -1.68
CA LEU A 78 -6.68 -4.73 -1.22
C LEU A 78 -7.53 -4.21 -2.37
N TRP A 79 -6.93 -3.99 -3.55
CA TRP A 79 -7.64 -3.62 -4.78
C TRP A 79 -8.69 -4.66 -5.19
N GLU A 80 -8.38 -5.94 -5.00
CA GLU A 80 -9.29 -7.07 -5.23
C GLU A 80 -10.20 -7.39 -4.03
N LEU A 81 -10.16 -6.59 -2.96
CA LEU A 81 -10.98 -6.75 -1.74
C LEU A 81 -10.79 -8.11 -1.04
N LEU A 82 -9.59 -8.69 -1.11
CA LEU A 82 -9.27 -9.95 -0.43
C LEU A 82 -9.26 -9.75 1.10
N GLY A 83 -9.95 -10.64 1.83
CA GLY A 83 -10.11 -10.49 3.28
C GLY A 83 -8.81 -10.50 4.08
N TRP A 84 -7.82 -11.30 3.68
CA TRP A 84 -6.49 -11.33 4.31
C TRP A 84 -5.69 -10.05 4.03
N ALA A 85 -5.84 -9.48 2.82
CA ALA A 85 -5.12 -8.30 2.39
C ALA A 85 -5.54 -7.05 3.17
N TRP A 86 -6.76 -7.05 3.73
CA TRP A 86 -7.21 -5.98 4.64
C TRP A 86 -6.31 -5.84 5.87
N TRP A 87 -6.11 -6.95 6.59
CA TRP A 87 -5.30 -6.95 7.80
C TRP A 87 -3.82 -6.77 7.50
N ALA A 88 -3.34 -7.38 6.40
CA ALA A 88 -1.98 -7.17 5.94
C ALA A 88 -1.72 -5.69 5.58
N ASN A 89 -2.68 -5.02 4.93
CA ASN A 89 -2.56 -3.59 4.62
C ASN A 89 -2.63 -2.73 5.88
N MET A 90 -3.48 -3.07 6.85
CA MET A 90 -3.50 -2.36 8.14
C MET A 90 -2.18 -2.47 8.89
N LEU A 91 -1.61 -3.67 8.96
CA LEU A 91 -0.30 -3.87 9.57
C LEU A 91 0.79 -3.12 8.81
N LEU A 92 0.81 -3.22 7.48
CA LEU A 92 1.76 -2.51 6.63
C LEU A 92 1.68 -0.99 6.84
N THR A 93 0.47 -0.43 6.86
CA THR A 93 0.24 1.01 7.05
C THR A 93 0.67 1.46 8.44
N LEU A 94 0.41 0.65 9.47
CA LEU A 94 0.83 0.90 10.85
C LEU A 94 2.37 0.89 10.98
N LEU A 95 3.03 -0.12 10.41
CA LEU A 95 4.48 -0.22 10.41
C LEU A 95 5.12 0.95 9.65
N SER A 96 4.54 1.35 8.52
CA SER A 96 4.99 2.53 7.77
C SER A 96 4.81 3.83 8.56
N ALA A 97 3.68 4.01 9.27
CA ALA A 97 3.48 5.17 10.14
C ALA A 97 4.51 5.21 11.28
N ALA A 98 4.78 4.07 11.92
CA ALA A 98 5.81 3.97 12.95
C ALA A 98 7.22 4.29 12.40
N ALA A 99 7.55 3.76 11.22
CA ALA A 99 8.80 4.05 10.53
C ALA A 99 8.95 5.53 10.20
N LEU A 100 7.88 6.20 9.73
CA LEU A 100 7.87 7.65 9.49
C LEU A 100 8.02 8.44 10.80
N GLY A 101 7.42 7.99 11.89
CA GLY A 101 7.62 8.58 13.22
C GLY A 101 9.07 8.50 13.69
N VAL A 102 9.75 7.39 13.41
CA VAL A 102 11.21 7.27 13.64
C VAL A 102 12.00 8.13 12.67
N ALA A 103 11.60 8.21 11.40
CA ALA A 103 12.26 9.00 10.36
C ALA A 103 12.31 10.51 10.66
N LEU A 104 11.38 11.03 11.46
CA LEU A 104 11.42 12.41 11.95
C LEU A 104 12.74 12.74 12.69
N ARG A 105 13.38 11.76 13.33
CA ARG A 105 14.69 11.94 13.99
C ARG A 105 15.85 12.10 13.01
N TYR A 106 15.63 11.73 11.74
CA TYR A 106 16.64 11.70 10.68
C TYR A 106 16.35 12.70 9.56
N VAL A 107 15.51 13.72 9.82
CA VAL A 107 15.19 14.79 8.87
C VAL A 107 16.42 15.44 8.25
N PRO A 108 17.51 15.77 8.98
CA PRO A 108 18.71 16.36 8.36
C PRO A 108 19.36 15.44 7.32
N LEU A 109 19.29 14.13 7.54
CA LEU A 109 19.87 13.13 6.64
C LEU A 109 19.03 13.04 5.35
N ALA A 110 17.70 13.01 5.49
CA ALA A 110 16.78 13.05 4.36
C ALA A 110 16.86 14.37 3.58
N GLY A 111 17.02 15.50 4.28
CA GLY A 111 17.23 16.81 3.67
C GLY A 111 18.55 16.92 2.92
N GLY A 112 19.62 16.31 3.42
CA GLY A 112 20.90 16.21 2.70
C GLY A 112 20.76 15.47 1.36
N VAL A 113 20.00 14.36 1.33
CA VAL A 113 19.70 13.62 0.08
C VAL A 113 18.80 14.42 -0.85
N LEU A 114 17.77 15.08 -0.32
CA LEU A 114 16.90 15.95 -1.14
C LEU A 114 17.66 17.15 -1.71
N GLY A 115 18.65 17.66 -0.98
CA GLY A 115 19.51 18.76 -1.41
C GLY A 115 20.33 18.43 -2.66
N THR A 116 20.64 17.15 -2.93
CA THR A 116 21.34 16.75 -4.17
C THR A 116 20.39 16.67 -5.38
N LEU A 117 19.08 16.58 -5.13
CA LEU A 117 18.04 16.48 -6.15
C LEU A 117 17.39 17.83 -6.45
N LEU A 118 17.41 18.77 -5.51
CA LEU A 118 16.84 20.10 -5.67
C LEU A 118 17.74 20.98 -6.56
N PRO A 119 17.16 21.79 -7.48
CA PRO A 119 17.93 22.74 -8.28
C PRO A 119 18.70 23.70 -7.38
N SER A 120 19.93 24.03 -7.76
CA SER A 120 20.78 25.00 -7.04
C SER A 120 20.17 26.40 -6.95
N THR A 121 19.19 26.72 -7.81
CA THR A 121 18.43 27.97 -7.81
C THR A 121 17.23 27.97 -6.86
N SER A 122 16.95 26.86 -6.18
CA SER A 122 15.84 26.74 -5.23
C SER A 122 16.12 27.52 -3.95
N THR A 123 15.17 28.35 -3.53
CA THR A 123 15.20 29.03 -2.22
C THR A 123 14.70 28.14 -1.07
N LEU A 124 14.19 26.94 -1.39
CA LEU A 124 13.65 26.01 -0.41
C LEU A 124 14.76 25.33 0.39
N ASN A 125 14.68 25.41 1.71
CA ASN A 125 15.55 24.65 2.60
C ASN A 125 15.23 23.14 2.48
N PRO A 126 16.18 22.29 2.04
CA PRO A 126 15.95 20.86 1.86
C PRO A 126 15.47 20.14 3.11
N ASN A 127 15.88 20.59 4.30
CA ASN A 127 15.42 20.02 5.58
C ASN A 127 13.94 20.32 5.85
N THR A 128 13.48 21.52 5.47
CA THR A 128 12.07 21.90 5.58
C THR A 128 11.21 21.08 4.61
N VAL A 129 11.71 20.88 3.39
CA VAL A 129 11.04 20.02 2.40
C VAL A 129 10.98 18.57 2.89
N ALA A 130 12.09 18.03 3.41
CA ALA A 130 12.14 16.68 3.97
C ALA A 130 11.15 16.50 5.14
N LEU A 131 11.12 17.46 6.07
CA LEU A 131 10.18 17.46 7.18
C LEU A 131 8.74 17.48 6.67
N ALA A 132 8.41 18.39 5.75
CA ALA A 132 7.07 18.50 5.19
C ALA A 132 6.62 17.21 4.50
N LEU A 133 7.51 16.55 3.75
CA LEU A 133 7.23 15.27 3.11
C LEU A 133 6.99 14.16 4.13
N ILE A 134 7.84 14.03 5.16
CA ILE A 134 7.68 12.99 6.20
C ILE A 134 6.37 13.20 6.97
N VAL A 135 6.07 14.44 7.38
CA VAL A 135 4.83 14.78 8.09
C VAL A 135 3.61 14.56 7.21
N GLY A 136 3.65 14.97 5.95
CA GLY A 136 2.56 14.75 4.99
C GLY A 136 2.28 13.27 4.76
N LEU A 137 3.33 12.46 4.58
CA LEU A 137 3.21 11.00 4.46
C LEU A 137 2.69 10.36 5.74
N LEU A 138 3.12 10.83 6.91
CA LEU A 138 2.61 10.33 8.19
C LEU A 138 1.11 10.60 8.32
N ALA A 139 0.68 11.83 8.05
CA ALA A 139 -0.73 12.20 8.07
C ALA A 139 -1.55 11.34 7.10
N TYR A 140 -1.04 11.11 5.89
CA TYR A 140 -1.65 10.19 4.92
C TYR A 140 -1.84 8.79 5.50
N HIS A 141 -0.81 8.17 6.10
CA HIS A 141 -0.92 6.82 6.67
C HIS A 141 -1.93 6.76 7.82
N LEU A 142 -2.01 7.80 8.66
CA LEU A 142 -3.00 7.89 9.73
C LEU A 142 -4.43 8.01 9.18
N ILE A 143 -4.64 8.77 8.12
CA ILE A 143 -5.94 8.87 7.43
C ILE A 143 -6.33 7.53 6.82
N VAL A 144 -5.40 6.83 6.16
CA VAL A 144 -5.64 5.50 5.59
C VAL A 144 -6.03 4.50 6.68
N LEU A 145 -5.35 4.52 7.83
CA LEU A 145 -5.68 3.69 8.99
C LEU A 145 -7.09 3.95 9.50
N ALA A 146 -7.44 5.21 9.73
CA ALA A 146 -8.78 5.59 10.18
C ALA A 146 -9.85 5.21 9.16
N TYR A 147 -9.58 5.45 7.87
CA TYR A 147 -10.50 5.11 6.79
C TYR A 147 -10.73 3.60 6.71
N LEU A 148 -9.67 2.78 6.65
CA LEU A 148 -9.83 1.33 6.56
C LEU A 148 -10.38 0.73 7.86
N ALA A 149 -10.15 1.32 9.03
CA ALA A 149 -10.86 0.91 10.24
C ALA A 149 -12.39 1.13 10.10
N SER A 150 -12.80 2.32 9.63
CA SER A 150 -14.22 2.66 9.45
C SER A 150 -14.88 1.96 8.26
N ALA A 151 -14.17 1.76 7.16
CA ALA A 151 -14.69 1.09 5.97
C ALA A 151 -14.98 -0.39 6.26
N ARG A 152 -14.25 -1.02 7.18
CA ARG A 152 -14.49 -2.42 7.57
C ARG A 152 -15.84 -2.57 8.27
N THR A 153 -16.20 -1.63 9.15
CA THR A 153 -17.46 -1.68 9.90
C THR A 153 -18.66 -1.37 9.00
N VAL A 154 -18.49 -0.49 8.02
CA VAL A 154 -19.56 -0.09 7.09
C VAL A 154 -19.77 -1.10 5.96
N PHE A 155 -18.70 -1.59 5.34
CA PHE A 155 -18.78 -2.40 4.11
C PHE A 155 -18.55 -3.91 4.34
N LYS A 156 -18.28 -4.34 5.59
CA LYS A 156 -18.00 -5.75 5.95
C LYS A 156 -16.91 -6.40 5.09
N VAL A 157 -15.96 -5.62 4.57
CA VAL A 157 -14.88 -6.12 3.72
C VAL A 157 -14.04 -7.13 4.50
N GLY A 158 -13.89 -8.33 3.95
CA GLY A 158 -13.16 -9.43 4.59
C GLY A 158 -13.91 -10.17 5.70
N VAL A 159 -15.20 -9.87 5.92
CA VAL A 159 -16.08 -10.80 6.64
C VAL A 159 -16.45 -11.90 5.65
N LYS A 160 -16.06 -13.13 5.94
CA LYS A 160 -16.57 -14.30 5.23
C LYS A 160 -18.09 -14.23 5.38
N ASP A 161 -18.82 -14.02 4.29
CA ASP A 161 -20.28 -14.09 4.35
C ASP A 161 -20.61 -15.58 4.58
N GLU A 162 -20.67 -15.97 5.86
CA GLU A 162 -20.89 -17.35 6.32
C GLU A 162 -22.30 -17.85 5.98
N ARG A 163 -23.13 -16.97 5.40
CA ARG A 163 -24.46 -17.30 4.95
C ARG A 163 -24.42 -18.13 3.67
N PRO A 164 -25.28 -19.15 3.57
CA PRO A 164 -25.43 -19.93 2.33
C PRO A 164 -25.75 -19.03 1.14
N ILE A 165 -25.25 -19.40 -0.05
CA ILE A 165 -25.38 -18.63 -1.30
C ILE A 165 -26.85 -18.26 -1.62
N TRP A 166 -27.82 -19.09 -1.19
CA TRP A 166 -29.24 -18.87 -1.40
C TRP A 166 -29.86 -17.73 -0.56
N GLU A 167 -29.24 -17.35 0.57
CA GLU A 167 -29.66 -16.18 1.37
C GLU A 167 -29.17 -14.85 0.77
N ARG A 168 -28.18 -14.90 -0.13
CA ARG A 168 -27.56 -13.69 -0.72
C ARG A 168 -28.36 -13.13 -1.89
N ILE A 169 -29.26 -13.91 -2.47
CA ILE A 169 -30.03 -13.56 -3.68
C ILE A 169 -31.29 -12.74 -3.33
N HIS A 170 -31.75 -12.78 -2.08
CA HIS A 170 -33.05 -12.23 -1.66
C HIS A 170 -33.02 -10.74 -1.27
N ARG A 171 -31.92 -10.03 -1.53
CA ARG A 171 -31.85 -8.58 -1.33
C ARG A 171 -31.11 -7.90 -2.48
N ASN A 172 -31.82 -7.78 -3.59
CA ASN A 172 -31.75 -6.62 -4.48
C ASN A 172 -33.20 -6.17 -4.73
#